data_AF-A0A1F8PM88-F1
#
_entry.id   AF-A0A1F8PM88-F1
#
_cell.length_a   1.000
_cell.length_b   1.000
_cell.length_c   1.000
_cell.angle_alpha   90.00
_cell.angle_beta   90.00
_cell.angle_gamma   90.00
#
_symmetry.space_group_name_H-M   'P 1'
#
loop_
_entity.id
_entity.type
_entity.pdbx_description
1 polymer ?
#
loop_
_entity_poly.entity_id
_entity_poly.type
_entity_poly.pdbx_seq_one_letter_code
_entity_poly.pdbx_strand_id
1 'polypeptide(L)' 'MMPENTEEIKKSDELQKLKSLATDFDMASKLRIQAIDRLGEMDNHEALLVLLELAANDKLSIDERDFALKRAREIVKKGR' A
#
# COMPACT_ATOMS: atom_id res chain seq x y z
N MET A 1 -28.09 17.82 0.28
CA MET A 1 -27.51 16.45 0.36
C MET A 1 -26.06 16.55 -0.05
N MET A 2 -25.14 16.15 0.83
CA MET A 2 -23.69 16.41 0.69
C MET A 2 -23.02 15.33 -0.20
N PRO A 3 -22.30 15.70 -1.27
CA PRO A 3 -21.60 14.75 -2.14
C PRO A 3 -20.21 14.32 -1.64
N GLU A 4 -19.66 14.94 -0.59
CA GLU A 4 -18.28 14.71 -0.12
C GLU A 4 -18.01 13.29 0.41
N ASN A 5 -19.02 12.60 0.92
CA ASN A 5 -18.86 11.27 1.54
C ASN A 5 -18.53 10.14 0.53
N THR A 6 -18.68 10.36 -0.77
CA THR A 6 -18.61 9.26 -1.76
C THR A 6 -17.19 9.00 -2.26
N GLU A 7 -16.30 9.99 -2.21
CA GLU A 7 -14.90 9.84 -2.67
C GLU A 7 -13.99 9.26 -1.59
N GLU A 8 -14.23 9.61 -0.33
CA GLU A 8 -13.45 9.13 0.82
C GLU A 8 -13.65 7.62 1.05
N ILE A 9 -14.91 7.16 0.92
CA ILE A 9 -15.25 5.72 0.97
C ILE A 9 -14.53 4.96 -0.15
N LYS A 10 -14.48 5.50 -1.37
CA LYS A 10 -13.82 4.84 -2.51
C LYS A 10 -12.31 4.72 -2.34
N LYS A 11 -11.64 5.75 -1.80
CA LYS A 11 -10.20 5.73 -1.51
C LYS A 11 -9.87 4.71 -0.42
N SER A 12 -10.70 4.64 0.62
CA SER A 12 -10.58 3.63 1.68
C SER A 12 -10.76 2.20 1.13
N ASP A 13 -11.73 2.00 0.24
CA ASP A 13 -11.97 0.69 -0.40
C ASP A 13 -10.80 0.25 -1.29
N GLU A 14 -10.20 1.18 -2.04
CA GLU A 14 -9.04 0.89 -2.88
C GLU A 14 -7.81 0.52 -2.04
N LEU A 15 -7.55 1.28 -0.96
CA LEU A 15 -6.47 0.99 -0.02
C LEU A 15 -6.58 -0.43 0.56
N GLN A 16 -7.78 -0.82 1.01
CA GLN A 16 -8.01 -2.15 1.59
C GLN A 16 -7.83 -3.27 0.57
N LYS A 17 -8.27 -3.06 -0.69
CA LYS A 17 -8.07 -4.01 -1.78
C LYS A 17 -6.59 -4.20 -2.08
N LEU A 18 -5.82 -3.11 -2.17
CA LEU A 18 -4.39 -3.17 -2.43
C LEU A 18 -3.63 -3.82 -1.27
N LYS A 19 -3.99 -3.50 -0.02
CA LYS A 19 -3.43 -4.17 1.17
C LYS A 19 -3.67 -5.68 1.12
N SER A 20 -4.92 -6.08 0.86
CA SER A 20 -5.30 -7.50 0.77
C SER A 20 -4.49 -8.22 -0.29
N LEU A 21 -4.36 -7.62 -1.48
CA LEU A 21 -3.58 -8.16 -2.59
C LEU A 21 -2.09 -8.26 -2.26
N ALA A 22 -1.52 -7.25 -1.58
CA ALA A 22 -0.11 -7.24 -1.17
C ALA A 22 0.23 -8.31 -0.11
N THR A 23 -0.78 -8.83 0.60
CA THR A 23 -0.62 -9.90 1.62
C THR A 23 -1.19 -11.25 1.20
N ASP A 24 -1.64 -11.38 -0.05
CA ASP A 24 -2.17 -12.63 -0.58
C ASP A 24 -1.01 -13.55 -0.98
N PHE A 25 -0.74 -14.55 -0.14
CA PHE A 25 0.33 -15.53 -0.36
C PHE A 25 -0.03 -16.59 -1.40
N ASP A 26 -1.31 -16.74 -1.75
CA ASP A 26 -1.77 -17.62 -2.83
C ASP A 26 -1.55 -16.97 -4.21
N MET A 27 -1.36 -15.64 -4.25
CA MET A 27 -1.00 -14.89 -5.45
C MET A 27 0.49 -15.00 -5.79
N ALA A 28 0.79 -14.80 -7.07
CA ALA A 28 2.18 -14.68 -7.53
C ALA A 28 2.85 -13.43 -6.93
N SER A 29 4.12 -13.54 -6.53
CA SER A 29 4.89 -12.41 -5.97
C SER A 29 4.86 -11.16 -6.85
N LYS A 30 4.84 -11.31 -8.17
CA LYS A 30 4.69 -10.18 -9.12
C LYS A 30 3.43 -9.35 -8.88
N LEU A 31 2.30 -9.98 -8.54
CA LEU A 31 1.05 -9.29 -8.25
C LEU A 31 1.12 -8.56 -6.91
N ARG A 32 1.75 -9.15 -5.90
CA ARG A 32 2.02 -8.48 -4.61
C ARG A 32 2.92 -7.25 -4.80
N ILE A 33 3.99 -7.37 -5.58
CA ILE A 33 4.87 -6.24 -5.90
C ILE A 33 4.10 -5.12 -6.61
N GLN A 34 3.22 -5.45 -7.57
CA GLN A 34 2.38 -4.44 -8.21
C GLN A 34 1.44 -3.76 -7.22
N ALA A 35 0.86 -4.49 -6.27
CA ALA A 35 0.03 -3.91 -5.23
C ALA A 35 0.82 -2.95 -4.31
N ILE A 36 2.04 -3.34 -3.92
CA ILE A 36 2.97 -2.49 -3.14
C ILE A 36 3.31 -1.21 -3.91
N ASP A 37 3.55 -1.33 -5.22
CA ASP A 37 3.89 -0.15 -6.03
C ASP A 37 2.73 0.84 -6.12
N ARG A 38 1.51 0.33 -6.35
CA ARG A 38 0.26 1.10 -6.37
C ARG A 38 -0.02 1.80 -5.04
N LEU A 39 0.23 1.15 -3.91
CA LEU A 39 0.15 1.79 -2.59
C LEU A 39 1.10 3.00 -2.53
N GLY A 40 2.33 2.87 -3.04
CA GLY A 40 3.27 3.98 -3.11
C GLY A 40 2.84 5.13 -4.03
N GLU A 41 2.03 4.87 -5.06
CA GLU A 41 1.50 5.90 -5.96
C GLU A 41 0.39 6.74 -5.33
N MET A 42 -0.32 6.20 -4.33
CA MET A 42 -1.40 6.91 -3.63
C MET A 42 -0.90 8.14 -2.87
N ASP A 43 0.36 8.13 -2.44
CA ASP A 43 1.08 9.30 -1.93
C ASP A 43 0.36 10.04 -0.79
N ASN A 44 -0.24 9.27 0.13
CA ASN A 44 -0.98 9.75 1.29
C ASN A 44 -0.57 9.02 2.57
N HIS A 45 -1.08 9.51 3.72
CA HIS A 45 -0.72 9.00 5.04
C HIS A 45 -1.17 7.55 5.25
N GLU A 46 -2.37 7.18 4.83
CA GLU A 46 -2.88 5.83 5.04
C GLU A 46 -2.07 4.79 4.25
N ALA A 47 -1.68 5.10 3.01
CA ALA A 47 -0.83 4.25 2.19
C ALA A 47 0.58 4.11 2.79
N LEU A 48 1.13 5.18 3.38
CA LEU A 48 2.39 5.11 4.11
C LEU A 48 2.31 4.09 5.26
N LEU A 49 1.26 4.12 6.07
CA LEU A 49 1.09 3.19 7.18
C LEU A 49 1.02 1.74 6.68
N VAL A 50 0.25 1.48 5.62
CA VAL A 50 0.17 0.14 5.01
C VAL A 50 1.53 -0.32 4.48
N LEU A 51 2.30 0.55 3.82
CA LEU A 51 3.64 0.19 3.34
C LEU A 51 4.62 -0.14 4.46
N LEU A 52 4.54 0.57 5.60
CA LEU A 52 5.35 0.26 6.78
C LEU A 52 4.94 -1.07 7.44
N GLU A 53 3.65 -1.36 7.51
CA GLU A 53 3.13 -2.66 7.94
C GLU A 53 3.67 -3.79 7.06
N LEU A 54 3.68 -3.61 5.73
CA LEU A 54 4.21 -4.58 4.77
C LEU A 54 5.72 -4.78 4.92
N ALA A 55 6.49 -3.70 5.11
CA ALA A 55 7.93 -3.79 5.35
C ALA A 55 8.27 -4.58 6.64
N ALA A 56 7.42 -4.46 7.66
CA ALA A 56 7.53 -5.17 8.92
C ALA A 56 6.97 -6.61 8.90
N ASN A 57 6.27 -7.02 7.83
CA ASN A 57 5.64 -8.33 7.73
C ASN A 57 6.67 -9.42 7.39
N ASP A 58 6.99 -10.26 8.38
CA ASP A 58 7.98 -11.35 8.29
C ASP A 58 7.57 -12.51 7.37
N LYS A 59 6.30 -12.58 6.97
CA LYS A 59 5.79 -13.56 6.01
C LYS A 59 6.10 -13.19 4.56
N LEU A 60 6.36 -11.91 4.27
CA LEU A 60 6.79 -11.46 2.94
C LEU A 60 8.26 -11.76 2.72
N SER A 61 8.64 -11.93 1.45
CA SER A 61 10.05 -12.07 1.07
C SER A 61 10.84 -10.81 1.42
N ILE A 62 12.16 -10.97 1.61
CA ILE A 62 13.06 -9.83 1.89
C ILE A 62 12.94 -8.76 0.80
N ASP A 63 12.84 -9.16 -0.46
CA ASP A 63 12.72 -8.25 -1.60
C ASP A 63 11.40 -7.46 -1.58
N GLU A 64 10.28 -8.10 -1.24
CA GLU A 64 8.98 -7.43 -1.11
C GLU A 64 8.98 -6.43 0.05
N ARG A 65 9.61 -6.80 1.18
CA ARG A 65 9.74 -5.95 2.37
C ARG A 65 10.62 -4.73 2.11
N ASP A 66 11.77 -4.93 1.46
CA ASP A 66 12.67 -3.83 1.07
C ASP A 66 11.98 -2.90 0.05
N PHE A 67 11.25 -3.47 -0.90
CA PHE A 67 10.50 -2.69 -1.87
C PHE A 67 9.40 -1.85 -1.20
N ALA A 68 8.63 -2.41 -0.26
CA ALA A 68 7.64 -1.67 0.51
C ALA A 68 8.28 -0.53 1.32
N LEU A 69 9.41 -0.78 1.96
CA LEU A 69 10.16 0.24 2.70
C LEU A 69 10.66 1.37 1.78
N LYS A 70 11.13 1.04 0.58
CA LYS A 70 11.55 2.02 -0.43
C LYS A 70 10.39 2.93 -0.83
N ARG A 71 9.20 2.37 -1.08
CA ARG A 71 7.99 3.14 -1.43
C ARG A 71 7.52 4.01 -0.26
N ALA A 72 7.52 3.48 0.96
CA ALA A 72 7.21 4.26 2.17
C ALA A 72 8.14 5.49 2.30
N ARG A 73 9.45 5.29 2.11
CA ARG A 73 10.44 6.36 2.15
C ARG A 73 10.18 7.45 1.11
N GLU A 74 9.68 7.10 -0.08
CA GLU A 74 9.37 8.06 -1.13
C GLU A 74 8.19 8.95 -0.75
N ILE A 75 7.14 8.41 -0.10
CA ILE A 75 6.03 9.21 0.44
C ILE A 75 6.54 10.20 1.50
N VAL A 76 7.32 9.71 2.47
CA VAL A 76 7.89 10.56 3.53
C VAL A 76 8.73 11.70 2.96
N LYS A 77 9.54 11.43 1.93
CA LYS A 77 10.37 12.45 1.28
C LYS A 77 9.58 13.55 0.57
N LYS A 78 8.35 13.25 0.12
CA LYS A 78 7.49 14.24 -0.54
C LYS A 78 6.76 15.13 0.47
N GLY A 79 6.65 14.71 1.73
CA GLY A 79 6.02 15.50 2.80
C GLY A 79 4.54 15.73 2.59
N ARG A 80 3.84 14.78 1.96
CA ARG A 80 2.39 14.80 1.77
C ARG A 80 1.67 14.09 2.90
#